data_AF-A0A1F5G1D8-F1
#
_entry.id   AF-A0A1F5G1D8-F1
#
_cell.length_a   1.000
_cell.length_b   1.000
_cell.length_c   1.000
_cell.angle_alpha   90.00
_cell.angle_beta   90.00
_cell.angle_gamma   90.00
#
_symmetry.space_group_name_H-M   'P 1'
#
loop_
_entity.id
_entity.type
_entity.pdbx_description
1 polymer ?
#
loop_
_entity_poly.entity_id
_entity_poly.type
_entity_poly.pdbx_seq_one_letter_code
_entity_poly.pdbx_strand_id
1 'polypeptide(L)'
;MSDQPKKKYKIIVDRILCIGAATCVALEPKVFQLDKENKAVLIDPKDSAKTHDEFVYEVNGEFEKESILMAAKSCPTNAIIVIDEETGKQIYP
;
A
#
# COMPACT_ATOMS: atom_id res chain seq x y z
N MET A 1 -11.96 -21.68 15.63
CA MET A 1 -10.63 -21.04 15.70
C MET A 1 -10.25 -20.74 14.26
N SER A 2 -10.48 -19.49 13.83
CA SER A 2 -10.23 -19.10 12.44
C SER A 2 -8.76 -18.73 12.30
N ASP A 3 -7.92 -19.74 12.06
CA ASP A 3 -6.56 -19.56 11.55
C ASP A 3 -6.65 -18.96 10.14
N GLN A 4 -6.83 -17.65 10.06
CA GLN A 4 -6.65 -16.96 8.79
C GLN A 4 -5.15 -16.88 8.50
N PRO A 5 -4.69 -17.36 7.33
CA PRO A 5 -3.28 -17.32 6.98
C PRO A 5 -2.83 -15.85 6.87
N LYS A 6 -1.73 -15.52 7.55
CA LYS A 6 -1.07 -14.22 7.42
C LYS A 6 -0.53 -14.11 6.00
N LYS A 7 -1.09 -13.22 5.19
CA LYS A 7 -0.66 -13.04 3.80
C LYS A 7 0.24 -11.84 3.66
N LYS A 8 1.20 -11.93 2.74
CA LYS A 8 2.13 -10.83 2.45
C LYS A 8 1.77 -10.17 1.13
N TYR A 9 1.53 -8.87 1.16
CA TYR A 9 1.29 -8.09 -0.05
C TYR A 9 2.40 -7.07 -0.21
N LYS A 10 3.08 -7.16 -1.36
CA LYS A 10 4.03 -6.18 -1.82
C LYS A 10 3.27 -5.00 -2.43
N ILE A 11 3.40 -3.84 -1.81
CA ILE A 11 2.84 -2.59 -2.32
C ILE A 11 3.99 -1.81 -2.94
N ILE A 12 3.77 -1.26 -4.13
CA ILE A 12 4.75 -0.46 -4.87
C ILE A 12 4.05 0.82 -5.29
N VAL A 13 4.68 1.96 -5.04
CA VAL A 13 4.19 3.27 -5.46
C VAL A 13 5.05 3.78 -6.61
N ASP A 14 4.46 3.85 -7.79
CA ASP A 14 5.10 4.44 -8.94
C ASP A 14 5.10 5.97 -8.82
N ARG A 15 6.25 6.53 -8.43
CA ARG A 15 6.41 8.00 -8.27
C ARG A 15 6.22 8.77 -9.57
N ILE A 16 6.43 8.14 -10.73
CA ILE A 16 6.25 8.76 -12.04
C ILE A 16 4.75 8.97 -12.29
N LEU A 17 3.93 7.95 -12.02
CA LEU A 17 2.47 8.02 -12.15
C LEU A 17 1.78 8.77 -11.00
N CYS A 18 2.40 8.82 -9.82
CA CYS A 18 1.82 9.48 -8.65
C CYS A 18 1.75 11.00 -8.86
N ILE A 19 0.54 11.55 -8.97
CA ILE A 19 0.32 13.00 -9.09
C ILE A 19 0.16 13.73 -7.75
N GLY A 20 0.36 13.04 -6.63
CA GLY A 20 0.20 13.63 -5.30
C GLY A 20 -1.25 13.92 -4.90
N ALA A 21 -2.21 13.14 -5.41
CA ALA A 21 -3.63 13.31 -5.09
C ALA A 21 -3.99 13.07 -3.61
N ALA A 22 -3.09 12.45 -2.83
CA ALA A 22 -3.24 12.18 -1.39
C ALA A 22 -4.44 11.32 -0.98
N THR A 23 -5.19 10.73 -1.93
CA THR A 23 -6.36 9.91 -1.63
C THR A 23 -6.01 8.63 -0.87
N CYS A 24 -4.87 8.03 -1.20
CA CYS A 24 -4.35 6.86 -0.47
C CYS A 24 -4.01 7.17 0.99
N VAL A 25 -3.45 8.35 1.28
CA VAL A 25 -3.18 8.81 2.65
C VAL A 25 -4.47 9.12 3.40
N ALA A 26 -5.50 9.62 2.71
CA ALA A 26 -6.80 9.87 3.33
C ALA A 26 -7.53 8.57 3.74
N LEU A 27 -7.36 7.50 2.96
CA LEU A 27 -7.99 6.19 3.24
C LEU A 27 -7.16 5.35 4.20
N GLU A 28 -5.84 5.30 4.02
CA GLU A 28 -4.93 4.55 4.90
C GLU A 28 -3.69 5.39 5.27
N PRO A 29 -3.82 6.33 6.23
CA PRO A 29 -2.72 7.20 6.65
C PRO A 29 -1.65 6.46 7.47
N LYS A 30 -1.90 5.21 7.88
CA LYS A 30 -0.90 4.40 8.60
C LYS A 30 0.04 3.68 7.64
N VAL A 31 -0.42 3.44 6.42
CA VAL A 31 0.32 2.74 5.36
C VAL A 31 0.93 3.76 4.41
N PHE A 32 0.19 4.79 4.01
CA PHE A 32 0.62 5.76 3.02
C PHE A 32 0.91 7.12 3.67
N GLN A 33 1.99 7.75 3.21
CA GLN A 33 2.34 9.13 3.54
C GLN A 33 2.74 9.89 2.28
N LEU A 34 2.74 11.21 2.33
CA LEU A 34 3.37 12.03 1.31
C LEU A 34 4.79 12.42 1.74
N ASP A 35 5.75 12.23 0.85
CA ASP A 35 7.09 12.78 1.02
C ASP A 35 7.11 14.29 0.65
N LYS A 36 8.26 14.95 0.83
CA LYS A 36 8.50 16.36 0.52
C LYS A 36 8.20 16.74 -0.93
N GLU A 37 8.27 15.78 -1.85
CA GLU A 37 7.92 15.97 -3.26
C GLU A 37 6.39 15.85 -3.54
N ASN A 38 5.55 15.75 -2.50
CA ASN A 38 4.13 15.43 -2.60
C ASN A 38 3.86 14.08 -3.32
N LYS A 39 4.80 13.13 -3.20
CA LYS A 39 4.66 11.79 -3.75
C LYS A 39 4.25 10.83 -2.65
N ALA A 40 3.31 9.94 -2.96
CA ALA A 40 2.92 8.89 -2.04
C ALA A 40 4.10 7.93 -1.81
N VAL A 41 4.33 7.60 -0.55
CA VAL A 41 5.34 6.67 -0.07
C VAL A 41 4.74 5.80 1.03
N LEU A 42 5.34 4.64 1.23
CA LEU A 42 4.88 3.62 2.18
C LEU A 42 5.61 3.78 3.50
N ILE A 43 4.87 3.83 4.61
CA ILE A 43 5.43 3.96 5.95
C ILE A 43 5.82 2.58 6.48
N ASP A 44 7.04 2.42 6.99
CA ASP A 44 7.44 1.17 7.64
C ASP A 44 6.66 1.02 8.98
N PRO A 45 5.95 -0.10 9.20
CA PRO A 45 5.20 -0.32 10.44
C PRO A 45 6.10 -0.44 11.67
N LYS A 46 7.40 -0.73 11.51
CA LYS A 46 8.37 -0.77 12.60
C LYS A 46 8.99 0.58 12.88
N ASP A 47 9.02 1.48 11.89
CA ASP A 47 9.71 2.76 11.98
C ASP A 47 9.02 3.80 11.10
N SER A 48 8.15 4.62 11.72
CA SER A 48 7.41 5.65 10.99
C SER A 48 8.27 6.80 10.46
N ALA A 49 9.57 6.83 10.79
CA ALA A 49 10.51 7.78 10.20
C ALA A 49 11.09 7.26 8.88
N LYS A 50 10.92 5.96 8.58
CA LYS A 50 11.31 5.37 7.30
C LYS A 50 10.13 5.24 6.38
N THR A 51 10.30 5.82 5.20
CA THR A 51 9.38 5.68 4.09
C THR A 51 10.07 4.98 2.94
N HIS A 52 9.30 4.19 2.20
CA HIS A 52 9.77 3.36 1.11
C HIS A 52 8.88 3.53 -0.12
N ASP A 53 9.46 3.35 -1.30
CA ASP A 53 8.70 3.37 -2.56
C ASP A 53 8.03 2.02 -2.81
N GLU A 54 8.63 0.94 -2.32
CA GLU A 54 8.07 -0.41 -2.30
C GLU A 54 8.23 -1.02 -0.91
N PHE A 55 7.18 -1.66 -0.40
CA PHE A 55 7.20 -2.29 0.90
C PHE A 55 6.27 -3.51 0.97
N VAL A 56 6.68 -4.53 1.73
CA VAL A 56 5.90 -5.76 1.91
C VAL A 56 5.17 -5.67 3.24
N TYR A 57 3.85 -5.55 3.17
CA TYR A 57 2.99 -5.52 4.35
C TYR A 57 2.48 -6.93 4.66
N GLU A 58 2.58 -7.30 5.94
CA GLU A 58 1.97 -8.50 6.49
C GLU A 58 0.55 -8.19 6.92
N VAL A 59 -0.41 -8.82 6.25
CA VAL A 59 -1.83 -8.52 6.38
C VAL A 59 -2.49 -9.66 7.13
N ASN A 60 -3.04 -9.34 8.32
CA ASN A 60 -3.63 -10.31 9.23
C ASN A 60 -5.15 -10.29 9.10
N GLY A 61 -5.63 -10.78 7.96
CA GLY A 61 -7.06 -10.95 7.67
C GLY A 61 -7.52 -10.21 6.42
N GLU A 62 -8.78 -10.42 6.04
CA GLU A 62 -9.34 -9.86 4.81
C GLU A 62 -9.63 -8.36 4.90
N PHE A 63 -9.94 -7.85 6.08
CA PHE A 63 -10.28 -6.43 6.27
C PHE A 63 -9.10 -5.49 5.98
N GLU A 64 -7.90 -5.79 6.52
CA GLU A 64 -6.71 -4.98 6.24
C GLU A 64 -6.35 -5.02 4.75
N LYS A 65 -6.52 -6.18 4.11
CA LYS A 65 -6.33 -6.34 2.67
C LYS A 65 -7.29 -5.44 1.89
N GLU A 66 -8.56 -5.42 2.28
CA GLU A 66 -9.56 -4.56 1.65
C GLU A 66 -9.23 -3.08 1.83
N SER A 67 -8.79 -2.63 3.01
CA SER A 67 -8.37 -1.25 3.23
C SER A 67 -7.21 -0.84 2.31
N ILE A 68 -6.17 -1.66 2.21
CA ILE A 68 -5.02 -1.42 1.33
C ILE A 68 -5.47 -1.36 -0.14
N LEU A 69 -6.31 -2.32 -0.56
CA LEU A 69 -6.86 -2.35 -1.91
C LEU A 69 -7.77 -1.16 -2.21
N MET A 70 -8.54 -0.70 -1.24
CA MET A 70 -9.42 0.46 -1.38
C MET A 70 -8.59 1.73 -1.54
N ALA A 71 -7.51 1.88 -0.75
CA ALA A 71 -6.55 2.97 -0.90
C ALA A 71 -5.89 2.97 -2.28
N ALA A 72 -5.48 1.79 -2.76
CA ALA A 72 -4.92 1.65 -4.10
C ALA A 72 -5.94 2.01 -5.20
N LYS A 73 -7.17 1.49 -5.11
CA LYS A 73 -8.29 1.77 -6.03
C LYS A 73 -8.75 3.23 -6.04
N SER A 74 -8.45 3.97 -4.98
CA SER A 74 -8.76 5.40 -4.89
C SER A 74 -7.72 6.26 -5.62
N CYS A 75 -6.62 5.68 -6.09
CA CYS A 75 -5.64 6.41 -6.87
C CYS A 75 -6.18 6.69 -8.29
N PRO A 76 -6.39 7.96 -8.69
CA PRO A 76 -6.95 8.27 -10.01
C PRO A 76 -6.02 7.90 -11.18
N THR A 77 -4.72 7.77 -10.92
CA THR A 77 -3.69 7.42 -11.91
C THR A 77 -3.20 6.00 -11.78
N ASN A 78 -3.83 5.17 -10.93
CA ASN A 78 -3.42 3.78 -10.69
C ASN A 78 -1.92 3.64 -10.32
N ALA A 79 -1.36 4.62 -9.60
CA ALA A 79 0.06 4.65 -9.27
C ALA A 79 0.45 3.64 -8.16
N ILE A 80 -0.52 3.00 -7.51
CA ILE A 80 -0.29 2.09 -6.38
C ILE A 80 -0.53 0.67 -6.87
N ILE A 81 0.54 -0.12 -6.91
CA ILE A 81 0.54 -1.52 -7.34
C ILE A 81 0.58 -2.40 -6.10
N VAL A 82 -0.26 -3.43 -6.08
CA VAL A 82 -0.42 -4.42 -5.02
C VAL A 82 -0.20 -5.79 -5.63
N ILE A 83 0.82 -6.49 -5.18
CA ILE A 83 1.20 -7.83 -5.62
C ILE A 83 1.15 -8.74 -4.39
N ASP A 84 0.54 -9.91 -4.53
CA ASP A 84 0.61 -10.96 -3.53
C ASP A 84 2.01 -11.58 -3.58
N GLU A 85 2.80 -11.37 -2.54
CA GLU A 85 4.23 -11.75 -2.49
C GLU A 85 4.39 -13.28 -2.41
N GLU A 86 3.40 -13.98 -1.85
CA GLU A 86 3.43 -15.44 -1.74
C GLU A 86 3.19 -16.13 -3.09
N THR A 87 2.25 -15.60 -3.87
CA THR A 87 1.87 -16.17 -5.17
C THR A 87 2.53 -15.47 -6.36
N GLY A 88 3.15 -14.31 -6.15
CA GLY A 88 3.64 -13.41 -7.21
C GLY A 88 2.53 -12.78 -8.05
N LYS A 89 1.26 -12.90 -7.64
CA LYS A 89 0.12 -12.44 -8.43
C LYS A 89 -0.15 -10.96 -8.19
N GLN A 90 -0.13 -10.17 -9.25
CA GLN A 90 -0.61 -8.78 -9.21
C GLN A 90 -2.11 -8.76 -8.94
N ILE A 91 -2.50 -8.11 -7.84
CA ILE A 91 -3.90 -7.94 -7.41
C ILE A 91 -4.47 -6.65 -7.98
N TYR A 92 -3.65 -5.61 -8.07
CA TYR A 92 -4.04 -4.26 -8.51
C TYR A 92 -2.80 -3.42 -8.87
N PRO A 93 -2.87 -2.38 -9.72
CA PRO A 93 -3.90 -2.18 -10.74
C PRO A 93 -3.96 -3.36 -11.70
#